data_AF-A0A1G1VQP2-F1
#
_entry.id   AF-A0A1G1VQP2-F1
#
_cell.length_a   1.000
_cell.length_b   1.000
_cell.length_c   1.000
_cell.angle_alpha   90.00
_cell.angle_beta   90.00
_cell.angle_gamma   90.00
#
_symmetry.space_group_name_H-M   'P 1'
#
loop_
_entity.id
_entity.type
_entity.pdbx_description
1 polymer ?
#
loop_
_entity_poly.entity_id
_entity_poly.type
_entity_poly.pdbx_seq_one_letter_code
_entity_poly.pdbx_strand_id
1 'polypeptide(L)'
;MATAIIRLPEDEYELYKELARDKAISVAEYFRRAARKQAGIGKKKKYSIWDLGTKLVFEGGPRDGARNFDKYLYEAERAKMRRNR
;
A
#
# COMPACT_ATOMS: atom_id res chain seq x y z
N MET A 1 -18.82 7.42 15.98
CA MET A 1 -19.09 8.21 14.76
C MET A 1 -18.72 9.65 15.08
N ALA A 2 -17.65 10.19 14.50
CA ALA A 2 -17.17 11.54 14.83
C ALA A 2 -17.83 12.58 13.90
N THR A 3 -18.35 13.65 14.49
CA THR A 3 -18.92 14.80 13.77
C THR A 3 -17.89 15.90 13.70
N ALA A 4 -17.61 16.42 12.50
CA ALA A 4 -16.71 17.54 12.29
C ALA A 4 -17.53 18.78 11.93
N ILE A 5 -17.28 19.88 12.63
CA ILE A 5 -17.85 21.20 12.33
C ILE A 5 -16.78 22.00 11.59
N ILE A 6 -17.07 22.41 10.37
CA ILE A 6 -16.16 23.18 9.51
C ILE A 6 -16.79 24.56 9.32
N ARG A 7 -16.04 25.62 9.59
CA ARG A 7 -16.44 27.00 9.27
C ARG A 7 -15.86 27.35 7.91
N LEU A 8 -16.72 27.80 7.00
CA LEU A 8 -16.36 28.18 5.65
C LEU A 8 -16.88 29.60 5.38
N PRO A 9 -16.16 30.42 4.62
CA PRO A 9 -16.71 31.62 4.01
C PRO A 9 -17.93 31.28 3.15
N GLU A 10 -18.87 32.22 3.05
CA GLU A 10 -20.14 31.99 2.37
C GLU A 10 -19.95 31.74 0.87
N ASP A 11 -19.10 32.54 0.22
CA ASP A 11 -18.76 32.40 -1.21
C ASP A 11 -18.20 31.00 -1.55
N GLU A 12 -17.33 30.46 -0.70
CA GLU A 12 -16.77 29.12 -0.89
C GLU A 12 -17.85 28.05 -0.71
N TYR A 13 -18.75 28.23 0.26
CA TYR A 13 -19.84 27.30 0.50
C TYR A 13 -20.81 27.23 -0.69
N GLU A 14 -21.11 28.36 -1.33
CA GLU A 14 -21.94 28.40 -2.53
C GLU A 14 -21.30 27.64 -3.70
N LEU A 15 -20.01 27.86 -3.95
CA LEU A 15 -19.26 27.12 -4.96
C LEU A 15 -19.32 25.61 -4.72
N TYR A 16 -19.11 25.15 -3.48
CA TYR A 16 -19.19 23.72 -3.17
C TYR A 16 -20.61 23.15 -3.32
N LYS A 17 -21.63 23.98 -3.11
CA LYS A 17 -23.03 23.61 -3.32
C LYS A 17 -23.35 23.39 -4.80
N GLU A 18 -22.82 24.23 -5.69
CA GLU A 18 -22.91 24.03 -7.14
C GLU A 18 -22.20 22.76 -7.58
N LEU A 19 -20.95 22.57 -7.14
CA LEU A 19 -20.17 21.37 -7.47
C LEU A 19 -20.78 20.07 -6.95
N ALA A 20 -21.53 20.13 -5.84
CA ALA A 20 -22.28 19.00 -5.32
C ALA A 20 -23.56 18.73 -6.14
N ARG A 21 -24.24 19.79 -6.60
CA ARG A 21 -25.42 19.70 -7.49
C ARG A 21 -25.08 19.06 -8.82
N ASP A 22 -23.98 19.46 -9.45
CA ASP A 22 -23.52 18.87 -10.72
C ASP A 22 -23.30 17.36 -10.63
N LYS A 23 -22.96 16.88 -9.43
CA LYS A 23 -22.71 15.46 -9.14
C LYS A 23 -23.93 14.75 -8.55
N ALA A 24 -25.08 15.42 -8.43
CA ALA A 24 -26.30 14.92 -7.81
C ALA A 24 -26.08 14.31 -6.41
N ILE A 25 -25.19 14.91 -5.60
CA ILE A 25 -24.89 14.46 -4.24
C ILE A 25 -25.06 15.60 -3.23
N SER A 26 -25.19 15.24 -1.95
CA SER A 26 -25.19 16.24 -0.88
C SER A 26 -23.81 16.86 -0.69
N VAL A 27 -23.77 18.10 -0.21
CA VAL A 27 -22.52 18.83 0.10
C VAL A 27 -21.67 18.07 1.13
N ALA A 28 -22.31 17.48 2.13
CA ALA A 28 -21.63 16.64 3.11
C ALA A 28 -20.96 15.40 2.47
N GLU A 29 -21.64 14.75 1.51
CA GLU A 29 -21.08 13.60 0.81
C GLU A 29 -19.97 14.01 -0.15
N TYR A 30 -20.08 15.20 -0.76
CA TYR A 30 -19.02 15.80 -1.56
C TYR A 30 -17.73 15.97 -0.73
N PHE A 31 -17.83 16.61 0.44
CA PHE A 31 -16.66 16.79 1.32
C PHE A 31 -16.08 15.46 1.80
N ARG A 32 -16.91 14.48 2.15
CA ARG A 32 -16.42 13.13 2.53
C ARG A 32 -15.66 12.46 1.39
N ARG A 33 -16.16 12.55 0.16
CA ARG A 33 -15.49 11.97 -1.03
C ARG A 33 -14.16 12.66 -1.31
N ALA A 34 -14.13 13.99 -1.21
CA ALA A 34 -12.92 14.78 -1.36
C ALA A 34 -11.86 14.41 -0.29
N ALA A 35 -12.27 14.36 0.98
CA ALA A 35 -11.40 13.99 2.10
C ALA A 35 -10.82 12.56 1.95
N ARG A 36 -11.63 11.60 1.51
CA ARG A 36 -11.16 10.22 1.24
C ARG A 36 -10.13 10.16 0.12
N LYS A 37 -10.30 10.96 -0.94
CA LYS A 37 -9.37 11.04 -2.06
C LYS A 37 -8.03 11.64 -1.62
N GLN A 38 -8.06 12.72 -0.84
CA GLN A 38 -6.86 13.41 -0.38
C GLN A 38 -6.09 12.65 0.69
N ALA A 39 -6.80 11.99 1.62
CA ALA A 39 -6.17 11.13 2.62
C ALA A 39 -5.59 9.83 2.02
N GLY A 40 -5.75 9.57 0.72
CA GLY A 40 -5.26 8.35 0.07
C GLY A 40 -5.92 7.08 0.61
N ILE A 41 -7.08 7.20 1.28
CA ILE A 41 -7.82 6.07 1.86
C ILE A 41 -8.65 5.42 0.74
N GLY A 42 -7.97 4.92 -0.28
CA GLY A 42 -8.53 3.83 -1.09
C GLY A 42 -8.68 2.62 -0.18
N LYS A 43 -9.78 1.87 -0.28
CA LYS A 43 -9.89 0.54 0.36
C LYS A 43 -8.63 -0.23 -0.02
N LYS A 44 -7.69 -0.42 0.92
CA LYS A 44 -6.52 -1.28 0.70
C LYS A 44 -7.09 -2.64 0.29
N LYS A 45 -6.93 -3.04 -0.98
CA LYS A 45 -7.21 -4.42 -1.38
C LYS A 45 -6.32 -5.28 -0.48
N LYS A 46 -6.89 -6.29 0.18
CA LYS A 46 -6.16 -7.25 1.04
C LYS A 46 -5.00 -7.96 0.32
N TYR A 47 -4.94 -7.84 -1.00
CA TYR A 47 -3.92 -8.41 -1.85
C TYR A 47 -3.43 -7.30 -2.78
N SER A 48 -2.35 -6.62 -2.38
CA SER A 48 -1.57 -5.81 -3.31
C SER A 48 -0.78 -6.74 -4.21
N ILE A 49 -0.54 -6.38 -5.46
CA ILE A 49 0.32 -7.16 -6.37
C ILE A 49 1.76 -7.24 -5.82
N TRP A 50 2.14 -6.27 -4.97
CA TRP A 50 3.36 -6.29 -4.17
C TRP A 50 3.35 -7.29 -2.99
N ASP A 51 2.18 -7.72 -2.51
CA ASP A 51 2.04 -8.82 -1.52
C ASP A 51 2.14 -10.20 -2.19
N LEU A 52 1.96 -10.29 -3.52
CA LEU A 52 2.04 -11.56 -4.24
C LEU A 52 3.48 -12.03 -4.47
N GLY A 53 4.45 -11.10 -4.49
CA GLY A 53 5.86 -11.41 -4.70
C GLY A 53 6.61 -11.90 -3.45
N THR A 54 6.07 -11.67 -2.25
CA THR A 54 6.74 -11.95 -0.97
C THR A 54 6.12 -13.08 -0.16
N LYS A 55 5.02 -13.68 -0.63
CA LYS A 55 4.30 -14.78 0.06
C LYS A 55 4.32 -16.13 -0.64
N LEU A 56 5.14 -16.32 -1.67
CA LEU A 56 5.65 -17.66 -2.01
C LEU A 56 6.95 -17.89 -1.23
N VAL A 57 6.83 -17.90 0.10
CA VAL A 57 7.77 -18.67 0.90
C VAL A 57 7.41 -20.11 0.58
N PHE A 58 8.12 -20.71 -0.37
CA PHE A 58 8.13 -22.15 -0.51
C PHE A 58 8.67 -22.69 0.82
N GLU A 59 7.78 -23.02 1.76
CA GLU A 59 8.04 -23.85 2.94
C GLU A 59 8.41 -25.30 2.55
N GLY A 60 9.07 -25.47 1.40
CA GLY A 60 9.59 -26.73 0.88
C GLY A 60 11.07 -26.67 0.51
N GLY A 61 11.76 -25.55 0.78
CA GLY A 61 13.22 -25.52 0.78
C GLY A 61 13.75 -26.11 2.09
N PRO A 62 14.83 -26.93 2.07
CA PRO A 62 15.36 -27.53 3.28
C PRO A 62 15.63 -26.44 4.33
N ARG A 63 15.05 -26.60 5.52
CA ARG A 63 15.13 -25.66 6.66
C ARG A 63 16.56 -25.25 7.03
N ASP A 64 17.56 -25.99 6.56
CA ASP A 64 18.98 -25.76 6.82
C ASP A 64 19.60 -24.61 6.03
N GLY A 65 18.99 -24.17 4.92
CA GLY A 65 19.53 -23.09 4.08
C GLY A 65 19.60 -21.73 4.80
N ALA A 66 18.61 -21.44 5.64
CA ALA A 66 18.51 -20.14 6.33
C ALA A 66 19.43 -20.04 7.57
N ARG A 67 19.79 -21.17 8.20
CA ARG A 67 20.67 -21.20 9.38
C ARG A 67 22.15 -21.30 9.02
N ASN A 68 22.47 -21.86 7.86
CA ASN A 68 23.84 -22.12 7.42
C ASN A 68 24.21 -21.33 6.15
N PHE A 69 23.56 -20.19 5.89
CA PHE A 69 23.77 -19.39 4.68
C PHE A 69 25.27 -19.09 4.44
N ASP A 70 26.00 -18.73 5.50
CA ASP A 70 27.44 -18.46 5.42
C ASP A 70 28.27 -19.69 5.04
N LYS A 71 27.89 -20.89 5.50
CA LYS A 71 28.57 -22.14 5.14
C LYS A 71 28.44 -22.42 3.64
N TYR A 72 27.24 -22.23 3.08
CA TYR A 72 26.98 -22.44 1.67
C TYR A 72 27.65 -21.38 0.77
N LEU A 73 27.74 -20.13 1.25
CA LEU A 73 28.48 -19.08 0.56
C LEU A 73 29.97 -19.46 0.42
N TYR A 74 30.55 -19.95 1.52
CA TYR A 74 31.96 -20.36 1.55
C TYR A 74 32.24 -21.59 0.68
N GLU A 75 31.36 -22.60 0.69
CA GLU A 75 31.47 -23.77 -0.18
C GLU A 75 31.38 -23.40 -1.67
N ALA A 76 30.50 -22.47 -2.04
CA ALA A 76 30.36 -21.98 -3.39
C ALA A 76 31.60 -21.21 -3.87
N GLU A 77 32.19 -20.36 -3.03
CA GLU A 77 33.44 -19.66 -3.35
C GLU A 77 34.63 -20.62 -3.44
N ARG A 78 34.73 -21.61 -2.57
CA ARG A 78 35.78 -22.65 -2.64
C ARG A 78 35.69 -23.48 -3.91
N ALA A 79 34.48 -23.80 -4.36
CA ALA A 79 34.25 -24.51 -5.62
C ALA A 79 34.66 -23.69 -6.84
N LYS A 80 34.39 -22.37 -6.85
CA LYS A 80 34.89 -21.46 -7.89
C LYS A 80 36.41 -21.38 -7.93
N MET A 81 37.06 -21.25 -6.76
CA MET A 81 38.52 -21.20 -6.66
C MET A 81 39.21 -22.49 -7.13
N ARG A 82 38.58 -23.66 -6.92
CA ARG A 82 39.07 -24.95 -7.43
C ARG A 82 38.93 -25.12 -8.94
N ARG A 83 38.02 -24.39 -9.58
CA ARG A 83 37.76 -24.47 -11.02
C ARG A 83 38.65 -23.53 -11.84
N ASN A 84 39.26 -22.53 -11.18
CA ASN A 84 40.20 -21.57 -11.76
C ASN A 84 41.67 -21.92 -11.49
N ARG A 85 41.96 -23.13 -10.98
CA ARG A 85 43.28 -23.75 -10.95
C ARG A 85 43.31 -24.88 -11.96
#